data_AF-A0A1Z8YXS8-F1
#
_entry.id   AF-A0A1Z8YXS8-F1
#
_cell.length_a   1.000
_cell.length_b   1.000
_cell.length_c   1.000
_cell.angle_alpha   90.00
_cell.angle_beta   90.00
_cell.angle_gamma   90.00
#
_symmetry.space_group_name_H-M   'P 1'
#
loop_
_entity.id
_entity.type
_entity.pdbx_description
1 polymer ?
#
loop_
_entity_poly.entity_id
_entity_poly.type
_entity_poly.pdbx_seq_one_letter_code
_entity_poly.pdbx_strand_id
1 'polypeptide(L)' 'MPPENSIEEESIAELSSISFQIEDLISRVTSTAKRLESEGSEASSHELYEVERSLLSALRRLRRATSELKL' A
#
# COMPACT_ATOMS: atom_id res chain seq x y z
N MET A 1 -20.72 8.38 -26.63
CA MET A 1 -20.06 8.68 -25.34
C MET A 1 -20.06 7.39 -24.55
N PRO A 2 -18.91 6.92 -24.04
CA PRO A 2 -18.96 5.85 -23.04
C PRO A 2 -19.72 6.39 -21.81
N PRO A 3 -20.46 5.54 -21.08
CA PRO A 3 -21.16 5.97 -19.88
C PRO A 3 -20.12 6.46 -18.86
N GLU A 4 -20.33 7.61 -18.24
CA GLU A 4 -19.44 8.19 -17.20
C GLU A 4 -19.08 7.17 -16.10
N ASN A 5 -20.00 6.25 -15.79
CA ASN A 5 -19.79 5.15 -14.84
C ASN A 5 -18.60 4.24 -15.18
N SER A 6 -18.20 4.12 -16.45
CA SER A 6 -17.09 3.24 -16.84
C SER A 6 -15.72 3.70 -16.31
N ILE A 7 -15.46 5.01 -16.30
CA ILE A 7 -14.19 5.57 -15.84
C ILE A 7 -14.08 5.46 -14.32
N GLU A 8 -15.19 5.67 -13.61
CA GLU A 8 -15.27 5.54 -12.16
C GLU A 8 -15.08 4.09 -11.72
N GLU A 9 -15.76 3.14 -12.36
CA GLU A 9 -15.61 1.70 -12.11
C GLU A 9 -14.17 1.22 -12.39
N GLU A 10 -13.57 1.64 -13.52
CA GLU A 10 -12.17 1.36 -13.84
C GLU A 10 -11.22 1.94 -12.79
N SER A 11 -11.45 3.19 -12.36
CA SER A 11 -10.64 3.85 -11.33
C SER A 11 -10.74 3.14 -9.97
N ILE A 12 -11.94 2.70 -9.58
CA ILE A 12 -12.16 1.94 -8.35
C ILE A 12 -11.45 0.59 -8.41
N ALA A 13 -11.55 -0.12 -9.54
CA ALA A 13 -10.88 -1.39 -9.74
C ALA A 13 -9.35 -1.25 -9.66
N GLU A 14 -8.80 -0.23 -10.31
CA GLU A 14 -7.36 0.05 -10.29
C GLU A 14 -6.86 0.41 -8.89
N LEU A 15 -7.56 1.31 -8.18
CA LEU A 15 -7.19 1.66 -6.80
C LEU A 15 -7.28 0.47 -5.84
N SER A 16 -8.22 -0.45 -6.07
CA SER A 16 -8.34 -1.69 -5.29
C SER A 16 -7.17 -2.63 -5.57
N SER A 17 -6.76 -2.76 -6.84
CA SER A 17 -5.57 -3.51 -7.26
C SER A 17 -4.29 -2.95 -6.63
N ILE A 18 -4.08 -1.63 -6.70
CA ILE A 18 -2.92 -0.96 -6.09
C ILE A 18 -2.93 -1.16 -4.58
N SER A 19 -4.09 -1.01 -3.92
CA SER A 19 -4.21 -1.21 -2.47
C SER A 19 -3.78 -2.63 -2.06
N PHE A 20 -4.21 -3.65 -2.81
CA PHE A 20 -3.81 -5.03 -2.58
C PHE A 20 -2.30 -5.25 -2.76
N GLN A 21 -1.71 -4.67 -3.80
CA GLN A 21 -0.26 -4.76 -4.04
C GLN A 21 0.56 -4.10 -2.91
N ILE A 22 0.09 -2.96 -2.38
CA ILE A 22 0.74 -2.29 -1.25
C ILE A 22 0.63 -3.14 0.03
N GLU A 23 -0.49 -3.81 0.26
CA GLU A 23 -0.64 -4.73 1.40
C GLU A 23 0.36 -5.89 1.35
N ASP A 24 0.55 -6.51 0.18
CA ASP A 24 1.59 -7.53 -0.02
C ASP A 24 3.00 -6.95 0.22
N LEU A 25 3.27 -5.77 -0.33
CA LEU A 25 4.57 -5.11 -0.16
C LEU A 25 4.87 -4.79 1.31
N ILE A 26 3.89 -4.29 2.07
CA ILE A 26 4.00 -4.08 3.51
C ILE A 26 4.42 -5.38 4.20
N SER A 27 3.69 -6.48 3.96
CA SER A 27 3.99 -7.78 4.58
C SER A 27 5.43 -8.24 4.31
N ARG A 28 5.91 -8.08 3.06
CA ARG A 28 7.25 -8.47 2.65
C ARG A 28 8.34 -7.58 3.24
N VAL A 29 8.11 -6.26 3.29
CA VAL A 29 9.01 -5.29 3.93
C VAL A 29 9.13 -5.59 5.41
N THR A 30 8.02 -5.76 6.13
CA THR A 30 7.99 -6.08 7.57
C THR A 30 8.69 -7.41 7.85
N SER A 31 8.46 -8.43 7.04
CA SER A 31 9.14 -9.73 7.18
C SER A 31 10.65 -9.62 6.99
N THR A 32 11.09 -8.81 6.02
CA THR A 32 12.52 -8.57 5.75
C THR A 32 13.16 -7.76 6.88
N ALA A 33 12.48 -6.73 7.39
CA ALA A 33 12.92 -5.91 8.52
C ALA A 33 13.16 -6.78 9.77
N LYS A 34 12.20 -7.64 10.12
CA LYS A 34 12.31 -8.59 11.24
C LYS A 34 13.49 -9.54 11.09
N ARG A 35 13.73 -10.07 9.88
CA ARG A 35 14.88 -10.94 9.61
C ARG A 35 16.19 -10.18 9.83
N LEU A 36 16.32 -8.99 9.26
CA LEU A 36 17.53 -8.16 9.40
C LEU A 36 17.79 -7.73 10.85
N GLU A 37 16.72 -7.42 11.60
CA GLU A 37 16.79 -7.15 13.04
C GLU A 37 17.33 -8.37 13.80
N SER A 38 16.84 -9.57 13.50
CA SER A 38 17.32 -10.81 14.13
C SER A 38 18.76 -11.18 13.76
N GLU A 39 19.25 -10.69 12.62
CA GLU A 39 20.63 -10.88 12.14
C GLU A 39 21.59 -9.78 12.64
N GLY A 40 21.10 -8.82 13.44
CA GLY A 40 21.91 -7.72 14.00
C GLY A 40 22.15 -6.54 13.05
N SER A 41 21.42 -6.47 11.93
CA SER A 41 21.52 -5.37 10.96
C SER A 41 20.54 -4.23 11.30
N GLU A 42 20.74 -3.61 12.46
CA GLU A 42 19.80 -2.64 13.05
C GLU A 42 19.53 -1.41 12.18
N ALA A 43 20.55 -0.86 11.52
CA ALA A 43 20.36 0.29 10.64
C ALA A 43 19.47 -0.07 9.44
N SER A 44 19.69 -1.25 8.84
CA SER A 44 18.91 -1.69 7.68
C SER A 44 17.48 -2.06 8.06
N SER A 45 17.27 -2.72 9.21
CA SER A 45 15.92 -3.03 9.69
C SER A 45 15.14 -1.76 10.04
N HIS A 46 15.81 -0.76 10.63
CA HIS A 46 15.20 0.54 10.93
C HIS A 46 14.68 1.24 9.67
N GLU A 47 15.50 1.34 8.62
CA GLU A 47 15.08 1.93 7.33
C GLU A 47 13.88 1.17 6.74
N LEU A 48 13.85 -0.16 6.82
CA LEU A 48 12.70 -0.93 6.35
C LEU A 48 11.42 -0.70 7.16
N TYR A 49 11.52 -0.46 8.47
CA TYR A 49 10.36 -0.06 9.27
C TYR A 49 9.87 1.36 8.89
N GLU A 50 10.75 2.28 8.50
CA GLU A 50 10.34 3.58 7.97
C GLU A 50 9.65 3.46 6.60
N VAL A 51 10.11 2.53 5.76
CA VAL A 51 9.41 2.16 4.51
C VAL A 51 8.02 1.59 4.80
N GLU A 52 7.89 0.66 5.75
CA GLU A 52 6.59 0.11 6.19
C GLU A 52 5.62 1.22 6.60
N ARG A 53 6.07 2.16 7.44
CA ARG A 53 5.25 3.31 7.89
C ARG A 53 4.77 4.16 6.72
N SER A 54 5.65 4.40 5.75
CA SER A 54 5.34 5.17 4.55
C SER A 54 4.31 4.46 3.68
N LEU A 55 4.43 3.14 3.50
CA LEU A 55 3.48 2.33 2.75
C LEU A 55 2.11 2.25 3.45
N LEU A 56 2.07 2.11 4.78
CA LEU A 56 0.82 2.18 5.54
C LEU A 56 0.13 3.53 5.37
N SER A 57 0.90 4.62 5.31
CA SER A 57 0.38 5.96 5.05
C SER A 57 -0.20 6.07 3.63
N ALA A 58 0.49 5.52 2.63
CA ALA A 58 0.02 5.47 1.25
C ALA A 58 -1.28 4.65 1.12
N LEU A 59 -1.34 3.47 1.73
CA LEU A 59 -2.53 2.61 1.75
C LEU A 59 -3.75 3.33 2.34
N ARG A 60 -3.57 4.07 3.44
CA ARG A 60 -4.65 4.88 4.03
C ARG A 60 -5.12 6.00 3.10
N ARG A 61 -4.25 6.57 2.27
CA ARG A 61 -4.62 7.61 1.29
C ARG A 61 -5.38 6.99 0.11
N LEU A 62 -4.94 5.83 -0.38
CA LEU A 62 -5.63 5.10 -1.45
C LEU A 62 -7.04 4.70 -1.03
N ARG A 63 -7.20 4.08 0.14
CA ARG A 63 -8.52 3.69 0.65
C ARG A 63 -9.48 4.88 0.78
N ARG A 64 -8.98 6.06 1.18
CA ARG A 64 -9.79 7.29 1.22
C ARG A 64 -10.22 7.73 -0.17
N ALA A 65 -9.29 7.78 -1.13
CA ALA A 65 -9.62 8.10 -2.52
C ALA A 65 -10.65 7.12 -3.11
N THR A 66 -10.52 5.82 -2.84
CA THR A 66 -11.50 4.81 -3.26
C THR A 66 -12.87 5.01 -2.60
N SER A 67 -12.92 5.42 -1.33
CA SER A 67 -14.18 5.73 -0.65
C SER A 67 -14.86 6.97 -1.21
N GLU A 68 -14.09 8.01 -1.55
CA GLU A 68 -14.60 9.25 -2.18
C GLU A 68 -15.21 8.98 -3.55
N LEU A 69 -14.65 8.03 -4.32
CA LEU A 69 -15.19 7.60 -5.61
C LEU A 69 -16.41 6.68 -5.50
N LYS A 70 -16.82 6.23 -4.30
CA LYS A 70 -18.00 5.37 -4.12
C LYS A 70 -19.22 6.12 -3.56
N LEU A 71 -19.06 7.42 -3.27
CA LEU A 71 -20.06 8.30 -2.68
C LEU A 71 -20.78 9.10 -3.76
#